data_AF-A0A2V9SN94-F1
#
_entry.id   AF-A0A2V9SN94-F1
#
_cell.length_a   1.000
_cell.length_b   1.000
_cell.length_c   1.000
_cell.angle_alpha   90.00
_cell.angle_beta   90.00
_cell.angle_gamma   90.00
#
_symmetry.space_group_name_H-M   'P 1'
#
loop_
_entity.id
_entity.type
_entity.pdbx_description
1 polymer ?
#
loop_
_entity_poly.entity_id
_entity_poly.type
_entity_poly.pdbx_seq_one_letter_code
_entity_poly.pdbx_strand_id
1 'polypeptide(L)'
;MAIVVALQSRSAAQTKISDYQVKAAYLLNFSKLAQWPQQDLPDGPTPFVIGVAGGSDDFVDVLKEMVRGKRAETHPIVVKHLAVGEKLSCCQLVFFRSSEPGNTQSTIAGLGQANVLLIGEDQNFLREGGMINLFLEDGRIRFEVNHESLERTNIHFSSKLLALAKADHSGSEPKPGGRHVQLQVPPEYPQIAQRMNLTGTVQLQAVVRADGTVKEVKVIGGHPLLADALSQAVRKWKYEPSNKESVEVVKFNFGQ
;
A
#
# COMPACT_ATOMS: atom_id res chain seq x y z
N MET A 1 -25.91 31.80 36.04
CA MET A 1 -25.99 31.05 34.77
C MET A 1 -24.60 30.55 34.41
N ALA A 2 -24.31 29.27 34.61
CA ALA A 2 -23.06 28.65 34.16
C ALA A 2 -23.40 27.83 32.91
N ILE A 3 -22.89 28.27 31.75
CA ILE A 3 -22.98 27.53 30.51
C ILE A 3 -21.86 26.49 30.54
N VAL A 4 -22.23 25.22 30.76
CA VAL A 4 -21.32 24.09 30.55
C VAL A 4 -21.23 23.87 29.04
N VAL A 5 -20.12 24.28 28.44
CA VAL A 5 -19.80 23.92 27.06
C VAL A 5 -19.36 22.45 27.07
N ALA A 6 -20.27 21.56 26.68
CA ALA A 6 -19.93 20.17 26.42
C ALA A 6 -18.99 20.11 25.21
N LEU A 7 -17.70 19.81 25.44
CA LEU A 7 -16.82 19.34 24.39
C LEU A 7 -17.40 18.03 23.85
N GLN A 8 -18.11 18.10 22.73
CA GLN A 8 -18.54 16.89 22.03
C GLN A 8 -17.31 16.23 21.42
N SER A 9 -16.81 15.19 22.09
CA SER A 9 -15.89 14.20 21.54
C SER A 9 -16.51 13.62 20.26
N ARG A 10 -15.89 13.88 19.10
CA ARG A 10 -16.25 13.21 17.84
C ARG A 10 -16.14 11.70 18.05
N SER A 11 -17.28 11.01 17.97
CA SER A 11 -17.39 9.57 18.21
C SER A 11 -16.68 8.76 17.12
N ALA A 12 -16.10 7.61 17.48
CA ALA A 12 -15.41 6.68 16.57
C ALA A 12 -16.28 6.27 15.35
N ALA A 13 -17.60 6.21 15.52
CA ALA A 13 -18.54 5.92 14.43
C ALA A 13 -18.52 6.98 13.33
N GLN A 14 -18.38 8.27 13.69
CA GLN A 14 -18.36 9.36 12.71
C GLN A 14 -17.04 9.41 11.92
N THR A 15 -15.93 9.09 12.58
CA THR A 15 -14.63 8.92 11.93
C THR A 15 -14.63 7.73 10.96
N LYS A 16 -15.23 6.60 11.36
CA LYS A 16 -15.38 5.41 10.52
C LYS A 16 -16.21 5.67 9.25
N ILE A 17 -17.35 6.38 9.38
CA ILE A 17 -18.18 6.78 8.23
C ILE A 17 -17.41 7.73 7.30
N SER A 18 -16.65 8.68 7.85
CA SER A 18 -15.83 9.59 7.05
C SER A 18 -14.73 8.86 6.28
N ASP A 19 -14.08 7.84 6.88
CA ASP A 19 -13.10 6.99 6.18
C ASP A 19 -13.75 6.24 5.01
N TYR A 20 -14.92 5.65 5.25
CA TYR A 20 -15.67 4.91 4.22
C TYR A 20 -16.03 5.79 3.03
N GLN A 21 -16.52 7.00 3.30
CA GLN A 21 -16.86 7.95 2.24
C GLN A 21 -15.64 8.34 1.41
N VAL A 22 -14.49 8.58 2.06
CA VAL A 22 -13.26 8.96 1.34
C VAL A 22 -12.73 7.78 0.51
N LYS A 23 -12.67 6.57 1.07
CA LYS A 23 -12.26 5.37 0.33
C LYS A 23 -13.21 5.07 -0.83
N ALA A 24 -14.52 5.15 -0.63
CA ALA A 24 -15.51 5.01 -1.69
C ALA A 24 -15.36 6.06 -2.80
N ALA A 25 -15.03 7.31 -2.44
CA ALA A 25 -14.72 8.36 -3.42
C ALA A 25 -13.47 8.03 -4.25
N TYR A 26 -12.44 7.44 -3.65
CA TYR A 26 -11.28 6.93 -4.39
C TYR A 26 -11.69 5.85 -5.39
N LEU A 27 -12.46 4.84 -4.98
CA LEU A 27 -12.94 3.78 -5.88
C LEU A 27 -13.73 4.36 -7.07
N LEU A 28 -14.63 5.30 -6.81
CA LEU A 28 -15.40 6.00 -7.86
C LEU A 28 -14.52 6.84 -8.79
N ASN A 29 -13.42 7.41 -8.28
CA ASN A 29 -12.48 8.14 -9.12
C ASN A 29 -11.68 7.17 -9.99
N PHE A 30 -11.19 6.05 -9.44
CA PHE A 30 -10.47 5.02 -10.19
C PHE A 30 -11.34 4.46 -11.32
N SER A 31 -12.61 4.16 -11.07
CA SER A 31 -13.53 3.67 -12.12
C SER A 31 -13.73 4.67 -13.26
N LYS A 32 -13.48 5.97 -13.06
CA LYS A 32 -13.65 7.01 -14.07
C LYS A 32 -12.35 7.42 -14.77
N LEU A 33 -11.21 7.09 -14.18
CA LEU A 33 -9.88 7.54 -14.63
C LEU A 33 -9.03 6.40 -15.18
N ALA A 34 -9.51 5.17 -15.05
CA ALA A 34 -8.96 3.97 -15.66
C ALA A 34 -9.81 3.57 -16.88
N GLN A 35 -9.15 3.01 -17.88
CA GLN A 35 -9.75 2.55 -19.13
C GLN A 35 -9.43 1.07 -19.31
N TRP A 36 -10.48 0.27 -19.51
CA TRP A 36 -10.38 -1.16 -19.77
C TRP A 36 -10.38 -1.42 -21.27
N PRO A 37 -9.83 -2.57 -21.72
CA PRO A 37 -9.96 -2.98 -23.12
C PRO A 37 -11.43 -3.17 -23.50
N GLN A 38 -11.80 -2.75 -24.72
CA GLN A 38 -13.18 -2.90 -25.21
C GLN A 38 -13.68 -4.35 -25.23
N GLN A 39 -12.78 -5.34 -25.32
CA GLN A 39 -13.15 -6.76 -25.24
C GLN A 39 -13.67 -7.17 -23.84
N ASP A 40 -13.19 -6.50 -22.78
CA ASP A 40 -13.56 -6.77 -21.39
C ASP A 40 -14.69 -5.85 -20.90
N LEU A 41 -14.76 -4.64 -21.45
CA LEU A 41 -15.82 -3.68 -21.19
C LEU A 41 -16.25 -2.99 -22.50
N PRO A 42 -17.11 -3.62 -23.31
CA PRO A 42 -17.60 -3.04 -24.56
C PRO A 42 -18.58 -1.90 -24.29
N ASP A 43 -18.50 -0.83 -25.09
CA ASP A 43 -19.40 0.32 -25.03
C ASP A 43 -20.88 -0.11 -25.00
N GLY A 44 -21.67 0.49 -24.12
CA GLY A 44 -23.11 0.21 -24.03
C GLY A 44 -23.63 0.10 -22.59
N PRO A 45 -24.79 -0.57 -22.38
CA PRO A 45 -25.44 -0.62 -21.07
C PRO A 45 -24.76 -1.59 -20.09
N THR A 46 -23.68 -2.27 -20.51
CA THR A 46 -22.92 -3.20 -19.68
C THR A 46 -22.48 -2.51 -18.39
N PRO A 47 -22.80 -3.05 -17.21
CA PRO A 47 -22.44 -2.41 -15.96
C PRO A 47 -20.94 -2.51 -15.69
N PHE A 48 -20.37 -1.44 -15.13
CA PHE A 48 -19.06 -1.48 -14.50
C PHE A 48 -19.23 -2.02 -13.09
N VAL A 49 -18.69 -3.20 -12.81
CA VAL A 49 -18.89 -3.87 -11.52
C VAL A 49 -17.70 -3.61 -10.59
N ILE A 50 -18.01 -2.98 -9.45
CA ILE A 50 -17.10 -2.85 -8.30
C ILE A 50 -17.40 -3.98 -7.32
N GLY A 51 -16.50 -4.95 -7.25
CA GLY A 51 -16.50 -6.00 -6.24
C GLY A 51 -15.88 -5.50 -4.93
N VAL A 52 -16.48 -5.84 -3.79
CA VAL A 52 -15.88 -5.65 -2.46
C VAL A 52 -15.64 -7.04 -1.87
N ALA A 53 -14.39 -7.38 -1.61
CA ALA A 53 -13.99 -8.62 -0.96
C ALA A 53 -13.74 -8.37 0.53
N GLY A 54 -14.42 -9.13 1.39
CA GLY A 54 -14.41 -8.94 2.83
C GLY A 54 -15.11 -7.65 3.29
N GLY A 55 -14.86 -7.25 4.54
CA GLY A 55 -15.48 -6.07 5.15
C GLY A 55 -16.90 -6.28 5.68
N SER A 56 -17.40 -5.30 6.42
CA SER A 56 -18.79 -5.25 6.88
C SER A 56 -19.71 -4.66 5.79
N ASP A 57 -20.99 -5.05 5.83
CA ASP A 57 -22.04 -4.53 4.95
C ASP A 57 -22.14 -3.00 4.98
N ASP A 58 -21.86 -2.36 6.12
CA ASP A 58 -21.84 -0.89 6.27
C ASP A 58 -21.06 -0.17 5.16
N PHE A 59 -19.87 -0.69 4.80
CA PHE A 59 -19.05 -0.07 3.76
C PHE A 59 -19.68 -0.25 2.37
N VAL A 60 -20.21 -1.45 2.12
CA VAL A 60 -20.88 -1.79 0.86
C VAL A 60 -22.10 -0.89 0.66
N ASP A 61 -22.87 -0.64 1.72
CA ASP A 61 -24.05 0.22 1.67
C ASP A 61 -23.68 1.69 1.43
N VAL A 62 -22.65 2.19 2.12
CA VAL A 62 -22.10 3.54 1.85
C VAL A 62 -21.66 3.66 0.39
N LEU A 63 -20.94 2.66 -0.13
CA LEU A 63 -20.48 2.67 -1.52
C LEU A 63 -21.65 2.61 -2.51
N LYS A 64 -22.65 1.75 -2.28
CA LYS A 64 -23.87 1.64 -3.11
C LYS A 64 -24.62 2.97 -3.19
N GLU A 65 -24.80 3.65 -2.07
CA GLU A 65 -25.45 4.96 -2.05
C GLU A 65 -24.64 6.01 -2.82
N MET A 66 -23.30 6.02 -2.67
CA MET A 66 -22.44 6.98 -3.36
C MET A 66 -22.39 6.79 -4.88
N VAL A 67 -22.47 5.54 -5.37
CA VAL A 67 -22.42 5.25 -6.82
C VAL A 67 -23.80 5.24 -7.48
N ARG A 68 -24.89 5.41 -6.73
CA ARG A 68 -26.26 5.43 -7.29
C ARG A 68 -26.37 6.48 -8.39
N GLY A 69 -26.79 6.04 -9.58
CA GLY A 69 -26.93 6.89 -10.77
C GLY A 69 -25.61 7.40 -11.36
N LYS A 70 -24.45 6.97 -10.84
CA LYS A 70 -23.14 7.31 -11.39
C LYS A 70 -22.77 6.35 -12.51
N ARG A 71 -21.89 6.84 -13.39
CA ARG A 71 -21.36 6.10 -14.52
C ARG A 71 -19.83 6.18 -14.55
N ALA A 72 -19.21 5.11 -15.02
CA ALA A 72 -17.82 5.04 -15.46
C ALA A 72 -17.85 5.13 -16.99
N GLU A 73 -17.50 6.29 -17.54
CA GLU A 73 -17.78 6.65 -18.93
C GLU A 73 -19.26 6.41 -19.29
N THR A 74 -19.56 5.42 -20.15
CA THR A 74 -20.93 5.07 -20.56
C THR A 74 -21.57 4.01 -19.67
N HIS A 75 -20.83 3.38 -18.76
CA HIS A 75 -21.27 2.20 -18.00
C HIS A 75 -21.90 2.56 -16.66
N PRO A 76 -23.11 2.07 -16.33
CA PRO A 76 -23.67 2.25 -14.99
C PRO A 76 -22.81 1.50 -13.97
N ILE A 77 -22.49 2.15 -12.85
CA ILE A 77 -21.67 1.53 -11.80
C ILE A 77 -22.55 0.71 -10.87
N VAL A 78 -22.18 -0.54 -10.65
CA VAL A 78 -22.85 -1.46 -9.73
C VAL A 78 -21.85 -1.98 -8.70
N VAL A 79 -22.29 -2.12 -7.45
CA VAL A 79 -21.48 -2.65 -6.34
C VAL A 79 -21.93 -4.07 -6.02
N LYS A 80 -20.98 -4.98 -5.89
CA LYS A 80 -21.22 -6.36 -5.48
C LYS A 80 -20.36 -6.68 -4.26
N HIS A 81 -20.99 -7.17 -3.19
CA HIS A 81 -20.26 -7.80 -2.10
C HIS A 81 -19.93 -9.22 -2.52
N LEU A 82 -18.64 -9.55 -2.59
CA LEU A 82 -18.15 -10.82 -3.09
C LEU A 82 -18.14 -11.85 -1.98
N ALA A 83 -18.63 -13.05 -2.28
CA ALA A 83 -18.50 -14.19 -1.40
C ALA A 83 -17.05 -14.72 -1.43
N VAL A 84 -16.64 -15.40 -0.34
CA VAL A 84 -15.35 -16.08 -0.28
C VAL A 84 -15.25 -17.11 -1.41
N GLY A 85 -14.14 -17.08 -2.16
CA GLY A 85 -13.88 -17.99 -3.29
C GLY A 85 -14.65 -17.65 -4.58
N GLU A 86 -15.42 -16.56 -4.58
CA GLU A 86 -16.09 -16.10 -5.79
C GLU A 86 -15.09 -15.62 -6.85
N LYS A 87 -15.38 -15.89 -8.13
CA LYS A 87 -14.50 -15.49 -9.22
C LYS A 87 -14.47 -13.97 -9.37
N LEU A 88 -13.26 -13.41 -9.30
CA LEU A 88 -13.04 -11.97 -9.42
C LEU A 88 -13.20 -11.44 -10.85
N SER A 89 -13.13 -12.31 -11.87
CA SER A 89 -13.30 -11.96 -13.28
C SER A 89 -14.71 -11.45 -13.64
N CYS A 90 -15.67 -11.47 -12.70
CA CYS A 90 -16.97 -10.84 -12.88
C CYS A 90 -16.96 -9.32 -12.60
N CYS A 91 -15.83 -8.79 -12.12
CA CYS A 91 -15.67 -7.39 -11.75
C CYS A 91 -14.61 -6.71 -12.62
N GLN A 92 -14.77 -5.42 -12.89
CA GLN A 92 -13.71 -4.59 -13.48
C GLN A 92 -12.77 -4.07 -12.39
N LEU A 93 -13.30 -3.80 -11.19
CA LEU A 93 -12.55 -3.35 -10.03
C LEU A 93 -12.91 -4.22 -8.83
N VAL A 94 -11.90 -4.67 -8.07
CA VAL A 94 -12.12 -5.36 -6.79
C VAL A 94 -11.39 -4.62 -5.67
N PHE A 95 -12.12 -4.28 -4.61
CA PHE A 95 -11.59 -3.68 -3.40
C PHE A 95 -11.52 -4.71 -2.26
N PHE A 96 -10.31 -5.03 -1.81
CA PHE A 96 -10.02 -5.94 -0.71
C PHE A 96 -9.96 -5.18 0.61
N ARG A 97 -10.86 -5.52 1.53
CA ARG A 97 -10.93 -4.93 2.86
C ARG A 97 -9.97 -5.65 3.81
N SER A 98 -9.37 -4.94 4.77
CA SER A 98 -8.37 -5.49 5.71
C SER A 98 -8.95 -6.50 6.72
N SER A 99 -10.27 -6.62 6.84
CA SER A 99 -10.92 -7.39 7.90
C SER A 99 -11.08 -8.89 7.63
N GLU A 100 -10.57 -9.44 6.53
CA GLU A 100 -10.61 -10.89 6.29
C GLU A 100 -9.20 -11.52 6.32
N PRO A 101 -8.96 -12.50 7.21
CA PRO A 101 -7.81 -13.41 7.11
C PRO A 101 -8.08 -14.45 6.02
N GLY A 102 -8.28 -13.99 4.79
CA GLY A 102 -8.33 -14.82 3.59
C GLY A 102 -6.95 -14.96 2.97
N ASN A 103 -6.74 -15.98 2.14
CA ASN A 103 -5.53 -16.14 1.36
C ASN A 103 -5.56 -15.19 0.15
N THR A 104 -5.58 -13.88 0.41
CA THR A 104 -5.60 -12.79 -0.58
C THR A 104 -4.56 -13.02 -1.67
N GLN A 105 -3.35 -13.40 -1.26
CA GLN A 105 -2.27 -13.78 -2.17
C GLN A 105 -2.68 -14.89 -3.16
N SER A 106 -3.28 -15.99 -2.70
CA SER A 106 -3.72 -17.06 -3.59
C SER A 106 -4.87 -16.64 -4.51
N THR A 107 -5.78 -15.80 -4.02
CA THR A 107 -6.89 -15.26 -4.81
C THR A 107 -6.36 -14.36 -5.94
N ILE A 108 -5.40 -13.50 -5.63
CA ILE A 108 -4.72 -12.64 -6.61
C ILE A 108 -3.90 -13.48 -7.60
N ALA A 109 -3.13 -14.45 -7.12
CA ALA A 109 -2.35 -15.34 -7.99
C ALA A 109 -3.22 -16.15 -8.97
N GLY A 110 -4.45 -16.47 -8.58
CA GLY A 110 -5.41 -17.20 -9.42
C GLY A 110 -6.08 -16.40 -10.54
N LEU A 111 -5.94 -15.05 -10.57
CA LEU A 111 -6.56 -14.20 -11.60
C LEU A 111 -5.92 -14.31 -12.99
N GLY A 112 -4.66 -14.75 -13.08
CA GLY A 112 -3.94 -14.86 -14.35
C GLY A 112 -3.86 -13.52 -15.12
N GLN A 113 -4.33 -13.49 -16.37
CA GLN A 113 -4.31 -12.31 -17.26
C GLN A 113 -5.64 -11.52 -17.26
N ALA A 114 -6.53 -11.74 -16.30
CA ALA A 114 -7.80 -11.01 -16.25
C ALA A 114 -7.56 -9.50 -16.03
N ASN A 115 -8.22 -8.65 -16.82
CA ASN A 115 -8.12 -7.19 -16.68
C ASN A 115 -9.03 -6.70 -15.53
N VAL A 116 -8.67 -7.09 -14.30
CA VAL A 116 -9.35 -6.68 -13.06
C VAL A 116 -8.42 -5.78 -12.26
N LEU A 117 -8.86 -4.55 -11.96
CA LEU A 117 -8.10 -3.63 -11.12
C LEU A 117 -8.22 -4.04 -9.65
N LEU A 118 -7.09 -4.37 -9.03
CA LEU A 118 -7.03 -4.84 -7.64
C LEU A 118 -6.61 -3.71 -6.70
N ILE A 119 -7.50 -3.34 -5.78
CA ILE A 119 -7.29 -2.27 -4.80
C ILE A 119 -7.43 -2.85 -3.40
N GLY A 120 -6.56 -2.48 -2.47
CA GLY A 120 -6.60 -2.98 -1.09
C GLY A 120 -6.44 -1.87 -0.07
N GLU A 121 -6.46 -2.25 1.20
CA GLU A 121 -6.18 -1.36 2.33
C GLU A 121 -5.28 -2.01 3.40
N ASP A 122 -4.63 -3.12 3.06
CA ASP A 122 -3.67 -3.81 3.93
C ASP A 122 -2.22 -3.41 3.59
N GLN A 123 -1.35 -3.38 4.60
CA GLN A 123 0.06 -3.01 4.42
C GLN A 123 0.83 -3.94 3.47
N ASN A 124 0.46 -5.22 3.40
CA ASN A 124 1.13 -6.21 2.53
C ASN A 124 0.49 -6.33 1.14
N PHE A 125 -0.63 -5.65 0.88
CA PHE A 125 -1.45 -5.88 -0.30
C PHE A 125 -0.69 -5.75 -1.63
N LEU A 126 0.15 -4.71 -1.77
CA LEU A 126 0.96 -4.51 -2.99
C LEU A 126 1.99 -5.63 -3.19
N ARG A 127 2.54 -6.20 -2.10
CA ARG A 127 3.50 -7.31 -2.13
C ARG A 127 2.84 -8.64 -2.50
N GLU A 128 1.55 -8.76 -2.23
CA GLU A 128 0.73 -9.93 -2.57
C GLU A 128 0.24 -9.91 -4.02
N GLY A 129 0.63 -8.90 -4.81
CA GLY A 129 0.26 -8.75 -6.22
C GLY A 129 -0.90 -7.78 -6.45
N GLY A 130 -1.34 -7.07 -5.42
CA GLY A 130 -2.26 -5.94 -5.56
C GLY A 130 -1.66 -4.78 -6.38
N MET A 131 -2.52 -3.91 -6.90
CA MET A 131 -2.12 -2.82 -7.79
C MET A 131 -2.16 -1.46 -7.11
N ILE A 132 -3.17 -1.20 -6.28
CA ILE A 132 -3.32 0.06 -5.54
C ILE A 132 -3.61 -0.25 -4.08
N ASN A 133 -3.00 0.48 -3.15
CA ASN A 133 -3.29 0.35 -1.72
C ASN A 133 -3.73 1.69 -1.14
N LEU A 134 -4.87 1.71 -0.45
CA LEU A 134 -5.41 2.87 0.26
C LEU A 134 -5.07 2.77 1.73
N PHE A 135 -4.41 3.79 2.28
CA PHE A 135 -4.01 3.79 3.69
C PHE A 135 -4.20 5.17 4.33
N LEU A 136 -4.31 5.17 5.65
CA LEU A 136 -4.43 6.38 6.45
C LEU A 136 -3.04 6.88 6.84
N GLU A 137 -2.71 8.10 6.45
CA GLU A 137 -1.46 8.79 6.81
C GLU A 137 -1.79 10.20 7.26
N ASP A 138 -1.33 10.60 8.46
CA ASP A 138 -1.58 11.92 9.05
C ASP A 138 -3.06 12.33 9.05
N GLY A 139 -3.95 11.37 9.28
CA GLY A 139 -5.41 11.60 9.30
C GLY A 139 -6.05 11.80 7.93
N ARG A 140 -5.32 11.57 6.84
CA ARG A 140 -5.82 11.65 5.45
C ARG A 140 -5.63 10.32 4.74
N ILE A 141 -6.61 9.93 3.94
CA ILE A 141 -6.46 8.76 3.06
C ILE A 141 -5.52 9.13 1.92
N ARG A 142 -4.46 8.33 1.79
CA ARG A 142 -3.48 8.38 0.73
C ARG A 142 -3.51 7.05 -0.01
N PHE A 143 -2.82 7.00 -1.13
CA PHE A 143 -2.68 5.77 -1.87
C PHE A 143 -1.30 5.62 -2.48
N GLU A 144 -0.89 4.37 -2.57
CA GLU A 144 0.31 3.89 -3.23
C GLU A 144 -0.08 2.99 -4.40
N VAL A 145 0.83 2.87 -5.36
CA VAL A 145 0.60 2.13 -6.60
C VAL A 145 1.78 1.19 -6.83
N ASN A 146 1.49 -0.01 -7.32
CA ASN A 146 2.48 -0.93 -7.87
C ASN A 146 2.42 -0.85 -9.41
N HIS A 147 3.30 -0.05 -10.00
CA HIS A 147 3.30 0.20 -11.45
C HIS A 147 3.60 -1.08 -12.25
N GLU A 148 4.49 -1.95 -11.75
CA GLU A 148 4.80 -3.21 -12.40
C GLU A 148 3.56 -4.12 -12.51
N SER A 149 2.76 -4.21 -11.44
CA SER A 149 1.49 -4.95 -11.47
C SER A 149 0.48 -4.33 -12.43
N LEU A 150 0.41 -3.00 -12.51
CA LEU A 150 -0.49 -2.31 -13.43
C LEU A 150 -0.10 -2.51 -14.90
N GLU A 151 1.18 -2.42 -15.23
CA GLU A 151 1.71 -2.57 -16.61
C GLU A 151 1.50 -3.99 -17.17
N ARG A 152 1.36 -5.00 -16.30
CA ARG A 152 1.03 -6.36 -16.71
C ARG A 152 -0.44 -6.53 -17.12
N THR A 153 -1.28 -5.55 -16.84
CA THR A 153 -2.68 -5.52 -17.27
C THR A 153 -2.82 -4.66 -18.53
N ASN A 154 -3.93 -4.81 -19.22
CA ASN A 154 -4.30 -3.91 -20.32
C ASN A 154 -5.17 -2.74 -19.84
N ILE A 155 -5.07 -2.37 -18.55
CA ILE A 155 -5.82 -1.26 -17.95
C ILE A 155 -4.95 0.00 -17.99
N HIS A 156 -5.44 1.05 -18.64
CA HIS A 156 -4.71 2.30 -18.77
C HIS A 156 -5.23 3.37 -17.80
N PHE A 157 -4.33 4.08 -17.14
CA PHE A 157 -4.68 5.15 -16.20
C PHE A 157 -4.32 6.52 -16.76
N SER A 158 -5.13 7.53 -16.45
CA SER A 158 -4.72 8.92 -16.68
C SER A 158 -3.47 9.27 -15.87
N SER A 159 -2.49 9.93 -16.49
CA SER A 159 -1.25 10.38 -15.83
C SER A 159 -1.51 11.29 -14.63
N LYS A 160 -2.60 12.06 -14.66
CA LYS A 160 -3.06 12.91 -13.56
C LYS A 160 -3.35 12.13 -12.28
N LEU A 161 -3.90 10.92 -12.39
CA LEU A 161 -4.20 10.09 -11.23
C LEU A 161 -2.93 9.52 -10.61
N LEU A 162 -2.02 9.02 -11.44
CA LEU A 162 -0.73 8.50 -10.97
C LEU A 162 0.11 9.58 -10.28
N ALA A 163 0.02 10.83 -10.73
CA ALA A 163 0.69 11.97 -10.09
C ALA A 163 0.19 12.28 -8.65
N LEU A 164 -1.00 11.81 -8.27
CA LEU A 164 -1.54 11.96 -6.92
C LEU A 164 -1.12 10.83 -5.98
N ALA A 165 -0.59 9.74 -6.52
CA ALA A 165 -0.05 8.65 -5.73
C ALA A 165 1.09 9.17 -4.88
N LYS A 166 1.19 8.67 -3.64
CA LYS A 166 2.44 8.83 -2.90
C LYS A 166 3.54 8.20 -3.75
N ALA A 167 4.70 8.86 -3.82
CA ALA A 167 5.83 8.43 -4.61
C ALA A 167 5.99 6.93 -4.48
N ASP A 168 5.81 6.32 -5.64
CA ASP A 168 5.92 4.94 -5.99
C ASP A 168 6.87 4.13 -5.09
N HIS A 169 6.55 2.85 -4.86
CA HIS A 169 7.57 1.83 -4.62
C HIS A 169 8.42 1.58 -5.90
N SER A 170 8.66 2.63 -6.71
CA SER A 170 9.66 2.65 -7.76
C SER A 170 11.01 2.87 -7.11
N GLY A 171 11.86 1.89 -7.34
CA GLY A 171 12.96 1.57 -6.45
C GLY A 171 12.48 0.43 -5.57
N SER A 172 12.45 -0.76 -6.18
CA SER A 172 12.65 -2.04 -5.52
C SER A 172 12.70 -1.86 -4.02
N GLU A 173 11.55 -2.01 -3.36
CA GLU A 173 11.63 -2.34 -1.95
C GLU A 173 12.48 -3.60 -1.95
N PRO A 174 13.65 -3.56 -1.30
CA PRO A 174 14.45 -4.74 -1.17
C PRO A 174 13.53 -5.78 -0.56
N LYS A 175 13.22 -6.84 -1.29
CA LYS A 175 13.06 -8.09 -0.55
C LYS A 175 14.34 -8.16 0.25
N PRO A 176 14.30 -8.15 1.60
CA PRO A 176 15.52 -8.41 2.35
C PRO A 176 16.04 -9.68 1.73
N GLY A 177 17.20 -9.59 1.08
CA GLY A 177 17.89 -10.79 0.69
C GLY A 177 18.00 -11.55 1.98
N GLY A 178 17.64 -12.83 2.01
CA GLY A 178 17.90 -13.65 3.20
C GLY A 178 19.41 -13.84 3.42
N ARG A 179 20.23 -12.85 3.06
CA ARG A 179 21.66 -12.90 2.95
C ARG A 179 22.21 -12.71 4.35
N HIS A 180 22.83 -13.76 4.86
CA HIS A 180 23.33 -13.72 6.21
C HIS A 180 24.44 -12.67 6.33
N VAL A 181 24.38 -11.89 7.41
CA VAL A 181 25.44 -10.95 7.75
C VAL A 181 26.62 -11.76 8.27
N GLN A 182 27.72 -11.74 7.53
CA GLN A 182 28.96 -12.43 7.90
C GLN A 182 29.78 -11.61 8.90
N LEU A 183 29.76 -10.28 8.78
CA LEU A 183 30.40 -9.36 9.71
C LEU A 183 29.47 -8.20 10.03
N GLN A 184 29.11 -8.07 11.31
CA GLN A 184 28.27 -7.01 11.82
C GLN A 184 29.06 -6.10 12.75
N VAL A 185 29.14 -4.81 12.41
CA VAL A 185 29.72 -3.77 13.28
C VAL A 185 28.56 -3.03 13.94
N PRO A 186 28.43 -3.02 15.28
CA PRO A 186 27.33 -2.33 15.94
C PRO A 186 27.41 -0.81 15.71
N PRO A 187 26.28 -0.09 15.65
CA PRO A 187 26.30 1.36 15.52
C PRO A 187 26.78 2.03 16.80
N GLU A 188 27.63 3.04 16.62
CA GLU A 188 28.07 3.89 17.73
C GLU A 188 26.92 4.83 18.11
N TYR A 189 26.52 4.83 19.38
CA TYR A 189 25.44 5.70 19.85
C TYR A 189 25.98 7.14 19.97
N PRO A 190 25.48 8.11 19.18
CA PRO A 190 26.01 9.47 19.19
C PRO A 190 25.88 10.11 20.57
N GLN A 191 26.96 10.73 21.08
CA GLN A 191 26.94 11.39 22.40
C GLN A 191 25.85 12.46 22.50
N ILE A 192 25.58 13.18 21.41
CA ILE A 192 24.50 14.16 21.35
C ILE A 192 23.12 13.52 21.52
N ALA A 193 22.92 12.32 20.94
CA ALA A 193 21.68 11.57 21.11
C ALA A 193 21.52 11.08 22.55
N GLN A 194 22.61 10.66 23.21
CA GLN A 194 22.59 10.26 24.63
C GLN A 194 22.21 11.44 25.52
N ARG A 195 22.82 12.60 25.32
CA ARG A 195 22.52 13.82 26.09
C ARG A 195 21.07 14.29 25.91
N MET A 196 20.49 14.01 24.75
CA MET A 196 19.11 14.33 24.43
C MET A 196 18.12 13.20 24.76
N ASN A 197 18.58 12.08 25.33
CA ASN A 197 17.78 10.88 25.59
C ASN A 197 17.00 10.38 24.34
N LEU A 198 17.62 10.49 23.16
CA LEU A 198 16.98 10.12 21.89
C LEU A 198 17.04 8.61 21.67
N THR A 199 15.94 7.93 21.93
CA THR A 199 15.77 6.50 21.63
C THR A 199 14.86 6.29 20.42
N GLY A 200 14.90 5.09 19.85
CA GLY A 200 13.93 4.70 18.84
C GLY A 200 14.49 3.76 17.79
N THR A 201 13.59 3.30 16.94
CA THR A 201 13.91 2.38 15.86
C THR A 201 14.29 3.13 14.60
N VAL A 202 15.41 2.73 14.00
CA VAL A 202 15.88 3.19 12.70
C VAL A 202 15.74 2.05 11.70
N GLN A 203 15.29 2.39 10.49
CA GLN A 203 15.20 1.47 9.36
C GLN A 203 15.99 2.03 8.18
N LEU A 204 16.90 1.21 7.64
CA LEU A 204 17.73 1.52 6.48
C LEU A 204 17.57 0.45 5.41
N GLN A 205 17.81 0.87 4.17
CA GLN A 205 17.99 0.00 3.01
C GLN A 205 19.47 0.01 2.61
N ALA A 206 20.09 -1.16 2.52
CA ALA A 206 21.47 -1.34 2.10
C ALA A 206 21.53 -2.11 0.78
N VAL A 207 22.13 -1.53 -0.26
CA VAL A 207 22.44 -2.24 -1.50
C VAL A 207 23.75 -2.99 -1.30
N VAL A 208 23.75 -4.29 -1.52
CA VAL A 208 24.89 -5.18 -1.27
C VAL A 208 25.35 -5.79 -2.59
N ARG A 209 26.64 -5.66 -2.89
CA ARG A 209 27.24 -6.20 -4.11
C ARG A 209 27.27 -7.73 -4.10
N ALA A 210 27.57 -8.31 -5.26
CA ALA A 210 27.80 -9.76 -5.39
C ALA A 210 28.88 -10.28 -4.42
N ASP A 211 29.92 -9.49 -4.12
CA ASP A 211 30.99 -9.85 -3.17
C ASP A 211 30.62 -9.74 -1.68
N GLY A 212 29.40 -9.28 -1.37
CA GLY A 212 28.92 -9.10 0.00
C GLY A 212 29.24 -7.75 0.64
N THR A 213 29.89 -6.83 -0.08
CA THR A 213 30.15 -5.46 0.42
C THR A 213 28.95 -4.55 0.22
N VAL A 214 28.74 -3.63 1.15
CA VAL A 214 27.69 -2.61 1.01
C VAL A 214 28.12 -1.55 -0.01
N LYS A 215 27.29 -1.36 -1.03
CA LYS A 215 27.44 -0.36 -2.10
C LYS A 215 26.82 0.98 -1.70
N GLU A 216 25.59 0.93 -1.19
CA GLU A 216 24.80 2.11 -0.90
C GLU A 216 23.94 1.88 0.34
N VAL A 217 23.65 2.95 1.08
CA VAL A 217 22.74 2.93 2.23
C VAL A 217 21.78 4.11 2.11
N LYS A 218 20.48 3.83 2.16
CA LYS A 218 19.38 4.79 2.11
C LYS A 218 18.58 4.73 3.40
N VAL A 219 18.28 5.89 3.98
CA VAL A 219 17.43 5.99 5.17
C VAL A 219 15.97 5.83 4.74
N ILE A 220 15.27 4.85 5.32
CA ILE A 220 13.83 4.66 5.14
C ILE A 220 13.07 5.42 6.25
N GLY A 221 13.56 5.35 7.49
CA GLY A 221 12.92 6.02 8.62
C GLY A 221 13.72 5.99 9.91
N GLY A 222 13.33 6.82 10.87
CA GLY A 222 14.00 7.02 12.16
C GLY A 222 14.53 8.44 12.35
N HIS A 223 14.97 8.76 13.57
CA HIS A 223 15.51 10.10 13.88
C HIS A 223 16.84 10.34 13.14
N PRO A 224 17.07 11.50 12.48
CA PRO A 224 18.24 11.73 11.63
C PRO A 224 19.60 11.45 12.30
N LEU A 225 19.76 11.82 13.58
CA LEU A 225 21.00 11.55 14.34
C LEU A 225 21.27 10.04 14.54
N LEU A 226 20.22 9.25 14.77
CA LEU A 226 20.36 7.80 14.95
C LEU A 226 20.49 7.09 13.60
N ALA A 227 19.83 7.62 12.57
CA ALA A 227 19.92 7.14 11.20
C ALA A 227 21.33 7.28 10.62
N ASP A 228 22.01 8.39 10.88
CA ASP A 228 23.39 8.59 10.47
C ASP A 228 24.32 7.58 11.14
N ALA A 229 24.18 7.39 12.45
CA ALA A 229 24.96 6.42 13.22
C ALA A 229 24.83 4.99 12.68
N LEU A 230 23.59 4.54 12.45
CA LEU A 230 23.35 3.23 11.86
C LEU A 230 23.88 3.13 10.43
N SER A 231 23.78 4.21 9.65
CA SER A 231 24.28 4.23 8.27
C SER A 231 25.80 4.06 8.22
N GLN A 232 26.54 4.73 9.10
CA GLN A 232 28.00 4.58 9.19
C GLN A 232 28.41 3.15 9.58
N ALA A 233 27.63 2.50 10.45
CA ALA A 233 27.85 1.13 10.87
C ALA A 233 27.58 0.13 9.75
N VAL A 234 26.41 0.24 9.10
CA VAL A 234 25.99 -0.66 8.02
C VAL A 234 26.94 -0.61 6.82
N ARG A 235 27.53 0.56 6.51
CA ARG A 235 28.57 0.67 5.47
C ARG A 235 29.81 -0.20 5.73
N LYS A 236 30.06 -0.58 6.99
CA LYS A 236 31.18 -1.45 7.39
C LYS A 236 30.78 -2.92 7.50
N TRP A 237 29.51 -3.27 7.26
CA TRP A 237 29.05 -4.65 7.32
C TRP A 237 29.50 -5.42 6.08
N LYS A 238 29.60 -6.74 6.26
CA LYS A 238 29.84 -7.68 5.17
C LYS A 238 28.79 -8.78 5.21
N TYR A 239 28.18 -9.05 4.06
CA TYR A 239 27.20 -10.10 3.84
C TYR A 239 27.87 -11.28 3.13
N GLU A 240 27.23 -12.44 3.15
CA GLU A 240 27.69 -13.59 2.36
C GLU A 240 27.76 -13.26 0.86
N PRO A 241 28.77 -13.69 0.08
CA PRO A 241 28.78 -13.51 -1.37
C PRO A 241 27.59 -14.19 -2.08
N SER A 242 27.23 -13.71 -3.26
CA SER A 242 26.09 -14.17 -4.06
C SER A 242 26.36 -13.90 -5.55
N ASN A 243 25.51 -14.45 -6.42
CA ASN A 243 25.65 -14.31 -7.87
C ASN A 243 25.17 -12.94 -8.40
N LYS A 244 24.46 -12.15 -7.58
CA LYS A 244 23.92 -10.84 -7.97
C LYS A 244 23.95 -9.84 -6.82
N GLU A 245 23.76 -8.57 -7.15
CA GLU A 245 23.47 -7.55 -6.14
C GLU A 245 22.15 -7.91 -5.44
N SER A 246 22.13 -7.74 -4.13
CA SER A 246 20.92 -7.85 -3.32
C SER A 246 20.67 -6.52 -2.64
N VAL A 247 19.47 -6.35 -2.14
CA VAL A 247 19.17 -5.21 -1.31
C VAL A 247 18.64 -5.74 0.02
N GLU A 248 19.05 -5.12 1.11
CA GLU A 248 18.85 -5.60 2.47
C GLU A 248 18.19 -4.53 3.33
N VAL A 249 17.20 -4.92 4.14
CA VAL A 249 16.55 -4.00 5.08
C VAL A 249 17.14 -4.23 6.47
N VAL A 250 17.72 -3.18 7.04
CA VAL A 250 18.32 -3.21 8.38
C VAL A 250 17.43 -2.44 9.33
N LYS A 251 16.97 -3.10 10.40
CA LYS A 251 16.21 -2.50 11.50
C LYS A 251 17.03 -2.58 12.78
N PHE A 252 17.22 -1.45 13.45
CA PHE A 252 17.96 -1.38 14.70
C PHE A 252 17.22 -0.49 15.70
N ASN A 253 17.21 -0.88 16.97
CA ASN A 253 16.58 -0.13 18.04
C ASN A 253 17.66 0.47 18.96
N PHE A 254 17.71 1.79 19.05
CA PHE A 254 18.63 2.48 19.96
C PHE A 254 17.98 2.65 21.34
N GLY A 255 18.69 2.26 22.39
CA GLY A 255 18.23 2.37 23.78
C GLY A 255 17.63 1.09 24.36
N GLN A 256 17.90 -0.07 23.76
CA GLN A 256 17.79 -1.37 24.43
C GLN A 256 19.13 -1.80 25.02
#